data_AF-A0A383CJF9-F1
#
_entry.id   AF-A0A383CJF9-F1
#
_cell.length_a   1.000
_cell.length_b   1.000
_cell.length_c   1.000
_cell.angle_alpha   90.00
_cell.angle_beta   90.00
_cell.angle_gamma   90.00
#
_symmetry.space_group_name_H-M   'P 1'
#
loop_
_entity.id
_entity.type
_entity.pdbx_description
1 polymer ?
#
loop_
_entity_poly.entity_id
_entity_poly.type
_entity_poly.pdbx_seq_one_letter_code
_entity_poly.pdbx_strand_id
1 'polypeptide(L)'
;MTDAVVNIKKGNILLDDLFLKCENSIKALDELVNKAEAHVKKKIHNKGSLDTKLLEKEQFICHGFAWLKTYNIALREMLNWAKELTAKKKIFETEKLILQSAFGEYLSQIIGGIPMWQTEIVRAHDFGLTNQELDSFLIDDVNDLIKNGNTNEVKIQIAKLISDKNYGNTGLEDETLETIRDQFKKFSE
;
A
#
# COMPACT_ATOMS: atom_id res chain seq x y z
N MET A 1 -14.20 16.71 27.93
CA MET A 1 -13.61 18.02 27.61
C MET A 1 -13.77 18.23 26.12
N THR A 2 -14.60 19.22 25.79
CA THR A 2 -14.71 20.00 24.54
C THR A 2 -14.69 19.26 23.21
N ASP A 3 -15.89 19.14 22.65
CA ASP A 3 -16.20 19.20 21.23
C ASP A 3 -15.36 20.28 20.53
N ALA A 4 -14.30 19.85 19.85
CA ALA A 4 -13.68 20.61 18.80
C ALA A 4 -13.90 19.84 17.50
N VAL A 5 -15.12 19.92 16.97
CA VAL A 5 -15.34 19.67 15.54
C VAL A 5 -14.64 20.81 14.82
N VAL A 6 -13.34 20.66 14.61
CA VAL A 6 -12.55 21.56 13.78
C VAL A 6 -13.18 21.47 12.40
N ASN A 7 -13.85 22.54 12.01
CA ASN A 7 -14.46 22.67 10.69
C ASN A 7 -13.31 22.91 9.70
N ILE A 8 -12.64 21.82 9.32
CA ILE A 8 -11.54 21.83 8.36
C ILE A 8 -12.11 22.43 7.07
N LYS A 9 -11.52 23.54 6.61
CA LYS A 9 -11.86 24.14 5.31
C LYS A 9 -11.88 23.02 4.27
N LYS A 10 -12.99 22.92 3.51
CA LYS A 10 -13.13 22.03 2.34
C LYS A 10 -12.12 22.41 1.24
N GLY A 11 -10.84 22.16 1.47
CA GLY A 11 -9.91 21.85 0.39
C GLY A 11 -10.25 20.46 -0.14
N ASN A 12 -9.96 20.20 -1.42
CA ASN A 12 -10.13 18.86 -1.96
C ASN A 12 -9.16 17.92 -1.22
N ILE A 13 -9.66 17.09 -0.31
CA ILE A 13 -8.86 16.12 0.48
C ILE A 13 -8.35 14.99 -0.44
N LEU A 14 -9.07 14.74 -1.53
CA LEU A 14 -8.67 13.82 -2.57
C LEU A 14 -7.67 14.47 -3.52
N LEU A 15 -6.62 13.74 -3.86
CA LEU A 15 -5.66 14.13 -4.87
C LEU A 15 -6.29 14.09 -6.27
N ASP A 16 -5.94 15.08 -7.07
CA ASP A 16 -6.26 15.09 -8.48
C ASP A 16 -5.50 13.96 -9.19
N ASP A 17 -6.11 13.41 -10.25
CA ASP A 17 -5.55 12.32 -11.05
C ASP A 17 -5.09 11.08 -10.25
N LEU A 18 -5.71 10.83 -9.09
CA LEU A 18 -5.34 9.75 -8.15
C LEU A 18 -5.07 8.40 -8.83
N PHE A 19 -5.92 7.96 -9.76
CA PHE A 19 -5.73 6.69 -10.46
C PHE A 19 -4.46 6.64 -11.30
N LEU A 20 -4.17 7.72 -12.04
CA LEU A 20 -2.97 7.83 -12.86
C LEU A 20 -1.72 7.82 -11.96
N LYS A 21 -1.76 8.54 -10.83
CA LYS A 21 -0.68 8.55 -9.84
C LYS A 21 -0.39 7.16 -9.30
N CYS A 22 -1.44 6.42 -8.92
CA CYS A 22 -1.32 5.05 -8.45
C CYS A 22 -0.77 4.11 -9.54
N GLU A 23 -1.23 4.23 -10.79
CA GLU A 23 -0.73 3.44 -11.91
C GLU A 23 0.75 3.66 -12.18
N ASN A 24 1.19 4.92 -12.20
CA ASN A 24 2.59 5.28 -12.41
C ASN A 24 3.47 4.81 -11.24
N SER A 25 2.97 4.94 -10.02
CA SER A 25 3.64 4.45 -8.82
C SER A 25 3.81 2.93 -8.80
N ILE A 26 2.83 2.17 -9.28
CA ILE A 26 2.96 0.71 -9.43
C ILE A 26 4.06 0.34 -10.42
N LYS A 27 4.13 1.02 -11.58
CA LYS A 27 5.19 0.78 -12.57
C LYS A 27 6.58 1.05 -11.98
N ALA A 28 6.75 2.18 -11.30
CA ALA A 28 8.00 2.52 -10.62
C ALA A 28 8.36 1.51 -9.53
N LEU A 29 7.37 1.06 -8.74
CA LEU A 29 7.57 0.06 -7.70
C LEU A 29 7.94 -1.32 -8.27
N ASP A 30 7.38 -1.72 -9.41
CA ASP A 30 7.74 -2.97 -10.08
C ASP A 30 9.22 -2.98 -10.46
N GLU A 31 9.73 -1.88 -10.99
CA GLU A 31 11.15 -1.75 -11.33
C GLU A 31 12.04 -1.83 -10.08
N LEU A 32 11.65 -1.16 -8.99
CA LEU A 32 12.37 -1.21 -7.72
C LEU A 32 12.41 -2.64 -7.15
N VAL A 33 11.27 -3.34 -7.16
CA VAL A 33 11.15 -4.73 -6.71
C VAL A 33 12.03 -5.65 -7.56
N ASN A 34 12.05 -5.49 -8.87
CA ASN A 34 12.90 -6.28 -9.77
C ASN A 34 14.40 -6.07 -9.47
N LYS A 35 14.81 -4.83 -9.20
CA LYS A 35 16.18 -4.50 -8.78
C LYS A 35 16.53 -5.13 -7.44
N ALA A 36 15.65 -5.00 -6.45
CA ALA A 36 15.81 -5.64 -5.14
C ALA A 36 15.92 -7.17 -5.27
N GLU A 37 15.07 -7.80 -6.10
CA GLU A 37 15.14 -9.24 -6.36
C GLU A 37 16.49 -9.64 -6.94
N ALA A 38 16.99 -8.90 -7.94
CA ALA A 38 18.29 -9.17 -8.55
C ALA A 38 19.43 -9.08 -7.52
N HIS A 39 19.39 -8.10 -6.61
CA HIS A 39 20.41 -7.94 -5.57
C HIS A 39 20.33 -9.04 -4.50
N VAL A 40 19.13 -9.38 -4.04
CA VAL A 40 18.90 -10.49 -3.09
C VAL A 40 19.35 -11.81 -3.70
N LYS A 41 19.04 -12.06 -4.99
CA LYS A 41 19.47 -13.28 -5.70
C LYS A 41 20.99 -13.43 -5.69
N LYS A 42 21.76 -12.36 -5.88
CA LYS A 42 23.24 -12.41 -5.85
C LYS A 42 23.79 -12.88 -4.50
N LYS A 43 23.05 -12.68 -3.41
CA LYS A 43 23.46 -13.08 -2.05
C LYS A 43 23.11 -14.52 -1.70
N ILE A 44 22.07 -15.08 -2.33
CA ILE A 44 21.52 -16.40 -1.98
C ILE A 44 21.76 -17.48 -3.04
N HIS A 45 22.30 -17.13 -4.21
CA HIS A 45 22.66 -18.09 -5.25
C HIS A 45 24.15 -18.43 -5.21
N ASN A 46 24.45 -19.70 -5.43
CA ASN A 46 25.81 -20.23 -5.57
C ASN A 46 25.84 -21.17 -6.78
N LYS A 47 26.84 -21.02 -7.67
CA LYS A 47 26.98 -21.80 -8.92
C LYS A 47 25.70 -21.90 -9.77
N GLY A 48 24.88 -20.85 -9.79
CA GLY A 48 23.66 -20.77 -10.61
C GLY A 48 22.40 -21.39 -9.99
N SER A 49 22.48 -21.91 -8.76
CA SER A 49 21.33 -22.44 -8.02
C SER A 49 21.16 -21.75 -6.68
N LEU A 50 19.94 -21.77 -6.14
CA LEU A 50 19.67 -21.33 -4.77
C LEU A 50 20.48 -22.18 -3.78
N ASP A 51 21.19 -21.52 -2.86
CA ASP A 51 21.95 -22.16 -1.80
C ASP A 51 21.22 -21.98 -0.46
N THR A 52 20.75 -23.08 0.13
CA THR A 52 19.94 -23.02 1.36
C THR A 52 20.71 -22.48 2.56
N LYS A 53 22.03 -22.67 2.62
CA LYS A 53 22.85 -22.12 3.69
C LYS A 53 22.99 -20.61 3.56
N LEU A 54 23.09 -20.10 2.33
CA LEU A 54 23.08 -18.66 2.09
C LEU A 54 21.71 -18.06 2.36
N LEU A 55 20.62 -18.77 2.02
CA LEU A 55 19.26 -18.35 2.34
C LEU A 55 19.05 -18.21 3.86
N GLU A 56 19.51 -19.19 4.66
CA GLU A 56 19.45 -19.12 6.13
C GLU A 56 20.32 -17.98 6.68
N LYS A 57 21.53 -17.82 6.16
CA LYS A 57 22.43 -16.73 6.57
C LYS A 57 21.84 -15.34 6.29
N GLU A 58 21.19 -15.19 5.13
CA GLU A 58 20.62 -13.92 4.65
C GLU A 58 19.11 -13.84 4.95
N GLN A 59 18.61 -14.62 5.93
CA GLN A 59 17.17 -14.75 6.22
C GLN A 59 16.45 -13.40 6.40
N PHE A 60 17.08 -12.44 7.08
CA PHE A 60 16.53 -11.11 7.30
C PHE A 60 16.15 -10.41 5.99
N ILE A 61 17.05 -10.41 5.00
CA ILE A 61 16.77 -9.76 3.71
C ILE A 61 15.84 -10.58 2.84
N CYS A 62 15.82 -11.92 2.97
CA CYS A 62 14.88 -12.77 2.24
C CYS A 62 13.45 -12.53 2.71
N HIS A 63 13.23 -12.49 4.02
CA HIS A 63 11.94 -12.12 4.59
C HIS A 63 11.58 -10.68 4.27
N GLY A 64 12.55 -9.77 4.38
CA GLY A 64 12.35 -8.37 3.99
C GLY A 64 11.92 -8.21 2.54
N PHE A 65 12.49 -9.01 1.63
CA PHE A 65 12.10 -8.99 0.23
C PHE A 65 10.69 -9.55 0.03
N ALA A 66 10.30 -10.59 0.78
CA ALA A 66 8.93 -11.07 0.78
C ALA A 66 7.94 -10.00 1.25
N TRP A 67 8.30 -9.20 2.27
CA TRP A 67 7.50 -8.05 2.72
C TRP A 67 7.40 -6.95 1.66
N LEU A 68 8.52 -6.57 1.02
CA LEU A 68 8.52 -5.61 -0.09
C LEU A 68 7.62 -6.08 -1.25
N LYS A 69 7.71 -7.36 -1.62
CA LYS A 69 6.85 -7.95 -2.66
C LYS A 69 5.37 -7.96 -2.25
N THR A 70 5.09 -8.22 -0.97
CA THR A 70 3.74 -8.16 -0.41
C THR A 70 3.16 -6.75 -0.54
N TYR A 71 3.94 -5.70 -0.26
CA TYR A 71 3.50 -4.31 -0.42
C TYR A 71 3.19 -3.97 -1.89
N ASN A 72 4.05 -4.40 -2.81
CA ASN A 72 3.82 -4.24 -4.25
C ASN A 72 2.51 -4.90 -4.73
N ILE A 73 2.25 -6.13 -4.29
CA ILE A 73 1.01 -6.84 -4.63
C ILE A 73 -0.20 -6.18 -3.95
N ALA A 74 -0.09 -5.83 -2.67
CA ALA A 74 -1.18 -5.18 -1.95
C ALA A 74 -1.61 -3.88 -2.63
N LEU A 75 -0.67 -3.00 -2.98
CA LEU A 75 -0.97 -1.75 -3.67
C LEU A 75 -1.57 -1.98 -5.07
N ARG A 76 -1.11 -3.00 -5.79
CA ARG A 76 -1.68 -3.38 -7.09
C ARG A 76 -3.13 -3.81 -6.95
N GLU A 77 -3.43 -4.67 -5.98
CA GLU A 77 -4.80 -5.16 -5.79
C GLU A 77 -5.72 -4.08 -5.22
N MET A 78 -5.21 -3.15 -4.40
CA MET A 78 -5.96 -1.96 -4.00
C MET A 78 -6.34 -1.10 -5.21
N LEU A 79 -5.42 -0.90 -6.16
CA LEU A 79 -5.71 -0.17 -7.40
C LEU A 79 -6.72 -0.92 -8.28
N ASN A 80 -6.58 -2.23 -8.43
CA ASN A 80 -7.51 -3.06 -9.20
C ASN A 80 -8.93 -3.01 -8.59
N TRP A 81 -9.04 -3.18 -7.28
CA TRP A 81 -10.30 -3.03 -6.54
C TRP A 81 -10.97 -1.70 -6.82
N ALA A 82 -10.23 -0.58 -6.70
CA ALA A 82 -10.78 0.74 -6.98
C ALA A 82 -11.18 0.92 -8.45
N LYS A 83 -10.43 0.35 -9.40
CA LYS A 83 -10.76 0.39 -10.84
C LYS A 83 -12.04 -0.38 -11.15
N GLU A 84 -12.19 -1.57 -10.59
CA GLU A 84 -13.39 -2.40 -10.77
C GLU A 84 -14.64 -1.70 -10.22
N LEU A 85 -14.55 -1.12 -9.01
CA LEU A 85 -15.62 -0.30 -8.45
C LEU A 85 -15.94 0.91 -9.33
N THR A 86 -14.92 1.54 -9.92
CA THR A 86 -15.09 2.67 -10.83
C THR A 86 -15.86 2.28 -12.09
N ALA A 87 -15.46 1.18 -12.74
CA ALA A 87 -16.13 0.65 -13.92
C ALA A 87 -17.63 0.37 -13.65
N LYS A 88 -17.95 -0.04 -12.42
CA LYS A 88 -19.31 -0.39 -11.98
C LYS A 88 -20.08 0.79 -11.38
N LYS A 89 -19.51 2.00 -11.40
CA LYS A 89 -20.09 3.22 -10.77
C LYS A 89 -20.42 3.02 -9.29
N LYS A 90 -19.64 2.18 -8.60
CA LYS A 90 -19.74 1.86 -7.17
C LYS A 90 -18.60 2.45 -6.35
N ILE A 91 -17.76 3.28 -6.96
CA ILE A 91 -16.71 4.02 -6.26
C ILE A 91 -17.24 5.35 -5.73
N PHE A 92 -17.02 5.61 -4.45
CA PHE A 92 -17.40 6.85 -3.78
C PHE A 92 -16.18 7.46 -3.10
N GLU A 93 -16.42 8.40 -2.18
CA GLU A 93 -15.37 9.10 -1.45
C GLU A 93 -14.53 8.14 -0.58
N THR A 94 -15.19 7.22 0.14
CA THR A 94 -14.54 6.30 1.08
C THR A 94 -13.48 5.46 0.39
N GLU A 95 -13.80 4.86 -0.75
CA GLU A 95 -12.88 3.96 -1.45
C GLU A 95 -11.68 4.71 -2.04
N LYS A 96 -11.89 5.95 -2.50
CA LYS A 96 -10.81 6.82 -2.99
C LYS A 96 -9.87 7.22 -1.85
N LEU A 97 -10.40 7.57 -0.67
CA LEU A 97 -9.59 7.90 0.49
C LEU A 97 -8.81 6.69 1.01
N ILE A 98 -9.41 5.50 1.01
CA ILE A 98 -8.72 4.25 1.35
C ILE A 98 -7.57 4.00 0.36
N LEU A 99 -7.82 4.08 -0.96
CA LEU A 99 -6.79 3.92 -1.98
C LEU A 99 -5.64 4.92 -1.79
N GLN A 100 -5.97 6.20 -1.65
CA GLN A 100 -5.01 7.28 -1.48
C GLN A 100 -4.15 7.10 -0.21
N SER A 101 -4.79 6.77 0.91
CA SER A 101 -4.13 6.54 2.19
C SER A 101 -3.21 5.31 2.13
N ALA A 102 -3.65 4.21 1.50
CA ALA A 102 -2.85 3.00 1.32
C ALA A 102 -1.57 3.27 0.53
N PHE A 103 -1.69 3.96 -0.63
CA PHE A 103 -0.52 4.35 -1.42
C PHE A 103 0.40 5.30 -0.65
N GLY A 104 -0.14 6.32 0.00
CA GLY A 104 0.66 7.26 0.78
C GLY A 104 1.43 6.58 1.90
N GLU A 105 0.79 5.68 2.65
CA GLU A 105 1.44 4.96 3.75
C GLU A 105 2.48 3.94 3.26
N TYR A 106 2.11 3.08 2.33
CA TYR A 106 2.98 1.96 1.95
C TYR A 106 4.20 2.43 1.14
N LEU A 107 4.03 3.44 0.28
CA LEU A 107 5.17 4.07 -0.41
C LEU A 107 6.10 4.77 0.59
N SER A 108 5.54 5.43 1.62
CA SER A 108 6.34 6.06 2.69
C SER A 108 7.16 5.00 3.46
N GLN A 109 6.56 3.86 3.78
CA GLN A 109 7.25 2.77 4.46
C GLN A 109 8.30 2.08 3.58
N ILE A 110 8.10 1.96 2.27
CA ILE A 110 9.13 1.43 1.35
C ILE A 110 10.41 2.27 1.42
N ILE A 111 10.29 3.59 1.60
CA ILE A 111 11.44 4.51 1.74
C ILE A 111 11.96 4.58 3.19
N GLY A 112 11.06 4.68 4.17
CA GLY A 112 11.41 4.86 5.58
C GLY A 112 11.83 3.57 6.30
N GLY A 113 11.47 2.42 5.73
CA GLY A 113 11.69 1.09 6.28
C GLY A 113 10.37 0.36 6.50
N ILE A 114 10.31 -0.89 6.05
CA ILE A 114 9.14 -1.76 6.19
C ILE A 114 9.25 -2.52 7.52
N PRO A 115 8.30 -2.35 8.44
CA PRO A 115 8.27 -3.11 9.68
C PRO A 115 7.82 -4.56 9.40
N MET A 116 8.71 -5.52 9.57
CA MET A 116 8.39 -6.95 9.54
C MET A 116 7.93 -7.44 10.91
N TRP A 117 8.48 -6.83 11.96
CA TRP A 117 8.11 -7.00 13.36
C TRP A 117 8.33 -5.66 14.09
N GLN A 118 7.91 -5.55 15.35
CA GLN A 118 8.07 -4.31 16.14
C GLN A 118 9.52 -3.81 16.21
N THR A 119 10.50 -4.74 16.18
CA THR A 119 11.93 -4.43 16.27
C THR A 119 12.69 -4.77 14.99
N GLU A 120 12.02 -5.26 13.94
CA GLU A 120 12.66 -5.70 12.70
C GLU A 120 12.14 -4.85 11.55
N ILE A 121 12.95 -3.89 11.12
CA ILE A 121 12.63 -2.94 10.06
C ILE A 121 13.64 -3.12 8.94
N VAL A 122 13.19 -3.62 7.79
CA VAL A 122 14.02 -3.73 6.58
C VAL A 122 14.00 -2.42 5.81
N ARG A 123 15.16 -2.00 5.31
CA ARG A 123 15.35 -0.75 4.56
C ARG A 123 15.91 -1.02 3.18
N ALA A 124 15.81 -0.02 2.31
CA ALA A 124 16.31 -0.11 0.94
C ALA A 124 17.79 -0.54 0.85
N HIS A 125 18.65 -0.02 1.73
CA HIS A 125 20.07 -0.37 1.75
C HIS A 125 20.33 -1.81 2.19
N ASP A 126 19.42 -2.44 2.94
CA ASP A 126 19.57 -3.86 3.32
C ASP A 126 19.46 -4.77 2.09
N PHE A 127 18.65 -4.38 1.11
CA PHE A 127 18.58 -5.04 -0.20
C PHE A 127 19.77 -4.73 -1.11
N GLY A 128 20.64 -3.78 -0.75
CA GLY A 128 21.70 -3.28 -1.61
C GLY A 128 21.23 -2.32 -2.71
N LEU A 129 20.02 -1.75 -2.56
CA LEU A 129 19.53 -0.72 -3.48
C LEU A 129 20.38 0.54 -3.37
N THR A 130 20.75 1.10 -4.51
CA THR A 130 21.54 2.33 -4.62
C THR A 130 20.65 3.57 -4.55
N ASN A 131 21.25 4.72 -4.24
CA ASN A 131 20.55 6.01 -4.28
C ASN A 131 19.96 6.28 -5.67
N GLN A 132 20.69 5.99 -6.75
CA GLN A 132 20.18 6.16 -8.11
C GLN A 132 18.95 5.29 -8.40
N GLU A 133 18.91 4.06 -7.87
CA GLU A 133 17.74 3.18 -8.02
C GLU A 133 16.54 3.70 -7.23
N LEU A 134 16.77 4.30 -6.05
CA LEU A 134 15.73 4.96 -5.26
C LEU A 134 15.24 6.25 -5.92
N ASP A 135 16.13 7.07 -6.47
CA ASP A 135 15.77 8.29 -7.21
C ASP A 135 14.90 7.96 -8.42
N SER A 136 15.17 6.83 -9.09
CA SER A 136 14.34 6.35 -10.21
C SER A 136 12.94 5.91 -9.77
N PHE A 137 12.79 5.45 -8.53
CA PHE A 137 11.51 5.08 -7.95
C PHE A 137 10.73 6.32 -7.47
N LEU A 138 11.42 7.33 -6.95
CA LEU A 138 10.85 8.58 -6.45
C LEU A 138 10.49 9.56 -7.56
N ILE A 139 9.68 9.11 -8.53
CA ILE A 139 9.05 9.98 -9.52
C ILE A 139 8.07 10.95 -8.86
N ASP A 140 7.66 12.00 -9.58
CA ASP A 140 6.77 13.05 -9.05
C ASP A 140 5.48 12.49 -8.44
N ASP A 141 4.83 11.53 -9.10
CA ASP A 141 3.59 10.91 -8.62
C ASP A 141 3.78 10.11 -7.31
N VAL A 142 4.92 9.43 -7.16
CA VAL A 142 5.27 8.71 -5.93
C VAL A 142 5.52 9.70 -4.79
N ASN A 143 6.29 10.76 -5.05
CA ASN A 143 6.56 11.81 -4.05
C ASN A 143 5.28 12.52 -3.61
N ASP A 144 4.37 12.80 -4.55
CA ASP A 144 3.10 13.44 -4.26
C ASP A 144 2.20 12.56 -3.38
N LEU A 145 2.11 11.26 -3.69
CA LEU A 145 1.39 10.29 -2.86
C LEU A 145 2.01 10.12 -1.47
N ILE A 146 3.34 10.03 -1.35
CA ILE A 146 4.04 9.96 -0.07
C ILE A 146 3.71 11.19 0.79
N LYS A 147 3.78 12.38 0.18
CA LYS A 147 3.63 13.65 0.90
C LYS A 147 2.18 13.92 1.30
N ASN A 148 1.24 13.64 0.41
CA ASN A 148 -0.14 14.13 0.51
C ASN A 148 -1.19 13.01 0.61
N GLY A 149 -0.80 11.76 0.40
CA GLY A 149 -1.74 10.64 0.36
C GLY A 149 -2.30 10.22 1.72
N ASN A 150 -1.53 10.36 2.80
CA ASN A 150 -1.92 9.92 4.14
C ASN A 150 -1.80 11.00 5.22
N THR A 151 -2.22 12.23 4.91
CA THR A 151 -2.17 13.35 5.87
C THR A 151 -3.15 13.16 7.03
N ASN A 152 -3.03 14.02 8.05
CA ASN A 152 -3.95 13.99 9.19
C ASN A 152 -5.40 14.29 8.77
N GLU A 153 -5.60 15.17 7.80
CA GLU A 153 -6.92 15.50 7.26
C GLU A 153 -7.58 14.29 6.58
N VAL A 154 -6.80 13.52 5.80
CA VAL A 154 -7.26 12.25 5.20
C VAL A 154 -7.68 11.27 6.30
N LYS A 155 -6.85 11.10 7.34
CA LYS A 155 -7.13 10.20 8.47
C LYS A 155 -8.40 10.61 9.23
N ILE A 156 -8.58 11.90 9.50
CA ILE A 156 -9.79 12.43 10.15
C ILE A 156 -11.03 12.15 9.30
N GLN A 157 -10.95 12.36 7.98
CA GLN A 157 -12.08 12.11 7.10
C GLN A 157 -12.44 10.62 7.02
N ILE A 158 -11.46 9.73 6.95
CA ILE A 158 -11.68 8.27 7.03
C ILE A 158 -12.32 7.89 8.38
N ALA A 159 -11.80 8.43 9.50
CA ALA A 159 -12.35 8.16 10.82
C ALA A 159 -13.82 8.60 10.95
N LYS A 160 -14.17 9.75 10.34
CA LYS A 160 -15.55 10.22 10.27
C LYS A 160 -16.45 9.26 9.48
N LEU A 161 -16.01 8.82 8.30
CA LEU A 161 -16.75 7.85 7.48
C LEU A 161 -16.99 6.53 8.24
N ILE A 162 -15.97 6.05 8.97
CA ILE A 162 -16.08 4.88 9.84
C ILE A 162 -17.13 5.11 10.95
N SER A 163 -17.13 6.27 11.60
CA SER A 163 -18.12 6.63 12.63
C SER A 163 -19.55 6.63 12.07
N ASP A 164 -19.71 7.00 10.79
CA ASP A 164 -20.98 6.97 10.06
C ASP A 164 -21.33 5.56 9.51
N LYS A 165 -20.60 4.52 9.95
CA LYS A 165 -20.71 3.12 9.52
C LYS A 165 -20.44 2.90 8.03
N ASN A 166 -19.70 3.80 7.38
CA ASN A 166 -19.26 3.68 6.01
C ASN A 166 -17.81 3.16 5.97
N TYR A 167 -17.66 1.85 5.74
CA TYR A 167 -16.37 1.15 5.71
C TYR A 167 -15.82 0.95 4.28
N GLY A 168 -16.52 1.47 3.27
CA GLY A 168 -16.20 1.25 1.87
C GLY A 168 -16.80 -0.04 1.29
N ASN A 169 -16.89 -0.08 -0.03
CA ASN A 169 -17.43 -1.19 -0.80
C ASN A 169 -16.41 -2.33 -0.94
N THR A 170 -16.81 -3.54 -0.60
CA THR A 170 -15.96 -4.75 -0.68
C THR A 170 -15.70 -5.23 -2.10
N GLY A 171 -16.54 -4.87 -3.08
CA GLY A 171 -16.37 -5.29 -4.46
C GLY A 171 -16.53 -6.80 -4.69
N LEU A 172 -17.24 -7.53 -3.80
CA LEU A 172 -17.40 -8.98 -3.91
C LEU A 172 -18.28 -9.43 -5.08
N GLU A 173 -19.12 -8.53 -5.59
CA GLU A 173 -19.88 -8.69 -6.86
C GLU A 173 -20.79 -9.90 -6.98
N ASP A 174 -20.97 -10.64 -5.89
CA ASP A 174 -21.87 -11.78 -5.77
C ASP A 174 -22.85 -11.49 -4.64
N GLU A 175 -24.12 -11.33 -4.99
CA GLU A 175 -25.21 -11.12 -4.03
C GLU A 175 -25.29 -12.26 -3.00
N THR A 176 -24.88 -13.47 -3.38
CA THR A 176 -24.77 -14.62 -2.49
C THR A 176 -23.67 -14.39 -1.46
N LEU A 177 -22.48 -13.91 -1.86
CA LEU A 177 -21.38 -13.62 -0.94
C LEU A 177 -21.74 -12.48 0.02
N GLU A 178 -22.38 -11.43 -0.49
CA GLU A 178 -22.87 -10.31 0.34
C GLU A 178 -23.93 -10.81 1.35
N THR A 179 -24.88 -11.64 0.91
CA THR A 179 -25.89 -12.24 1.78
C THR A 179 -25.26 -13.14 2.84
N ILE A 180 -24.29 -13.99 2.45
CA ILE A 180 -23.56 -14.86 3.38
C ILE A 180 -22.85 -14.01 4.44
N ARG A 181 -22.14 -12.95 4.02
CA ARG A 181 -21.45 -12.04 4.95
C ARG A 181 -22.42 -11.43 5.96
N ASP A 182 -23.57 -10.95 5.48
CA ASP A 182 -24.58 -10.32 6.33
C ASP A 182 -25.23 -11.32 7.30
N GLN A 183 -25.46 -12.57 6.89
CA GLN A 183 -25.98 -13.62 7.77
C GLN A 183 -25.00 -13.97 8.89
N PHE A 184 -23.72 -14.18 8.57
CA PHE A 184 -22.71 -14.49 9.59
C PHE A 184 -22.44 -13.31 10.51
N LYS A 185 -22.48 -12.07 10.01
CA LYS A 185 -22.35 -10.88 10.84
C LYS A 185 -23.47 -10.78 11.88
N LYS A 186 -24.72 -11.00 11.47
CA LYS A 186 -25.88 -11.02 12.40
C LYS A 186 -25.79 -12.10 13.47
N PHE A 187 -25.18 -13.23 13.18
CA PHE A 187 -24.99 -14.30 14.16
C PHE A 187 -23.94 -13.94 15.23
N SER A 188 -22.93 -13.15 14.85
CA SER A 188 -21.84 -12.74 15.75
C SER A 188 -22.14 -11.51 16.61
N GLU A 189 -23.20 -10.76 16.27
CA GLU A 189 -23.69 -9.58 17.01
C GLU A 189 -24.79 -9.99 18.02
#